data_AF-A0A7S2TY35-F1
#
_entry.id   AF-A0A7S2TY35-F1
#
_cell.length_a   1.000
_cell.length_b   1.000
_cell.length_c   1.000
_cell.angle_alpha   90.00
_cell.angle_beta   90.00
_cell.angle_gamma   90.00
#
_symmetry.space_group_name_H-M   'P 1'
#
loop_
_entity.id
_entity.type
_entity.pdbx_description
1 polymer ?
#
loop_
_entity_poly.entity_id
_entity_poly.type
_entity_poly.pdbx_seq_one_letter_code
_entity_poly.pdbx_strand_id
1 'polypeptide(L)'
;DEVLRLGGRGQGSAPTAKIFVYPLPPRFNVEILRENPQCNSSMFSAEIRIHEWLMANPHARTEDPDEADYYFLPLYSTCHLTTTRDMVKKLRLDPHRYQRKIIAQALSWVSAHPEFSARLARHGG
;
A
#
# COMPACT_ATOMS: atom_id res chain seq x y z
N ASP A 1 -44.23 21.96 12.50
CA ASP A 1 -43.19 20.92 12.63
C ASP A 1 -42.05 21.13 11.68
N GLU A 2 -40.92 21.36 12.32
CA GLU A 2 -39.67 21.93 11.87
C GLU A 2 -38.71 20.80 11.49
N VAL A 3 -38.89 20.18 10.32
CA VAL A 3 -37.95 19.13 9.85
C VAL A 3 -37.81 19.13 8.33
N LEU A 4 -37.45 20.26 7.72
CA LEU A 4 -36.93 20.30 6.34
C LEU A 4 -36.17 21.59 6.04
N ARG A 5 -35.25 21.96 6.94
CA ARG A 5 -34.21 22.98 6.70
C ARG A 5 -32.90 22.59 7.38
N LEU A 6 -32.20 21.62 6.78
CA LEU A 6 -30.75 21.55 6.83
C LEU A 6 -30.31 21.87 5.40
N GLY A 7 -30.03 23.12 5.07
CA GLY A 7 -28.78 23.76 5.47
C GLY A 7 -27.85 23.66 4.27
N GLY A 8 -27.89 24.67 3.41
CA GLY A 8 -26.91 24.81 2.34
C GLY A 8 -25.51 24.85 2.93
N ARG A 9 -24.75 23.79 2.72
CA ARG A 9 -23.29 23.87 2.71
C ARG A 9 -22.92 24.00 1.25
N GLY A 10 -22.22 25.08 0.91
CA GLY A 10 -21.52 25.14 -0.36
C GLY A 10 -20.72 23.85 -0.51
N GLN A 11 -20.88 23.19 -1.66
CA GLN A 11 -20.02 22.10 -2.06
C GLN A 11 -18.63 22.67 -2.34
N GLY A 12 -17.89 23.02 -1.28
CA GLY A 12 -16.44 22.93 -1.36
C GLY A 12 -16.16 21.44 -1.36
N SER A 13 -15.74 20.88 -2.49
CA SER A 13 -15.21 19.52 -2.49
C SER A 13 -14.12 19.47 -1.43
N ALA A 14 -14.23 18.60 -0.43
CA ALA A 14 -13.11 18.36 0.46
C ALA A 14 -11.86 18.11 -0.40
N PRO A 15 -10.70 18.70 -0.07
CA PRO A 15 -9.49 18.49 -0.86
C PRO A 15 -9.24 17.00 -1.00
N THR A 16 -9.03 16.55 -2.25
CA THR A 16 -8.70 15.16 -2.53
C THR A 16 -7.33 14.87 -1.92
N ALA A 17 -7.28 13.95 -0.96
CA ALA A 17 -6.02 13.57 -0.33
C ALA A 17 -5.04 13.02 -1.40
N LYS A 18 -3.80 13.51 -1.38
CA LYS A 18 -2.72 13.05 -2.28
C LYS A 18 -1.93 11.94 -1.60
N ILE A 19 -1.92 10.75 -2.19
CA ILE A 19 -1.19 9.59 -1.66
C ILE A 19 0.09 9.37 -2.47
N PHE A 20 1.26 9.45 -1.83
CA PHE A 20 2.51 9.02 -2.47
C PHE A 20 2.60 7.51 -2.45
N VAL A 21 2.73 6.90 -3.63
CA VAL A 21 2.93 5.46 -3.78
C VAL A 21 4.43 5.20 -3.96
N TYR A 22 5.05 4.50 -3.00
CA TYR A 22 6.47 4.16 -3.11
C TYR A 22 6.72 3.33 -4.37
N PRO A 23 7.72 3.68 -5.21
CA PRO A 23 8.05 2.93 -6.43
C PRO A 23 8.88 1.68 -6.08
N LEU A 24 8.31 0.78 -5.27
CA LEU A 24 8.98 -0.43 -4.82
C LEU A 24 9.38 -1.33 -5.99
N PRO A 25 10.53 -2.04 -5.89
CA PRO A 25 10.90 -3.07 -6.84
C PRO A 25 9.80 -4.13 -7.03
N PRO A 26 9.58 -4.65 -8.26
CA PRO A 26 8.49 -5.57 -8.57
C PRO A 26 8.42 -6.84 -7.70
N ARG A 27 9.57 -7.28 -7.17
CA ARG A 27 9.68 -8.39 -6.20
C ARG A 27 8.82 -8.23 -4.95
N PHE A 28 8.40 -7.02 -4.61
CA PHE A 28 7.56 -6.75 -3.44
C PHE A 28 6.07 -6.74 -3.77
N ASN A 29 5.68 -6.76 -5.05
CA ASN A 29 4.28 -6.72 -5.47
C ASN A 29 3.99 -7.63 -6.67
N VAL A 30 4.25 -7.14 -7.88
CA VAL A 30 3.82 -7.76 -9.14
C VAL A 30 4.40 -9.17 -9.29
N GLU A 31 5.64 -9.42 -8.87
CA GLU A 31 6.23 -10.75 -8.96
C GLU A 31 5.61 -11.74 -7.95
N ILE A 32 5.39 -11.33 -6.70
CA ILE A 32 4.72 -12.17 -5.69
C ILE A 32 3.30 -12.53 -6.15
N LEU A 33 2.59 -11.57 -6.76
CA LEU A 33 1.25 -11.84 -7.30
C LEU A 33 1.30 -12.83 -8.47
N ARG A 34 2.31 -12.75 -9.34
CA ARG A 34 2.50 -13.74 -10.42
C ARG A 34 2.79 -15.14 -9.87
N GLU A 35 3.56 -15.23 -8.80
CA GLU A 35 3.87 -16.51 -8.12
C GLU A 35 2.66 -17.07 -7.34
N ASN A 36 1.74 -16.20 -6.92
CA ASN A 36 0.58 -16.53 -6.09
C ASN A 36 -0.70 -15.84 -6.60
N PRO A 37 -1.22 -16.25 -7.78
CA PRO A 37 -2.35 -15.58 -8.42
C PRO A 37 -3.63 -15.67 -7.60
N GLN A 38 -3.79 -16.71 -6.77
CA GLN A 38 -4.93 -16.85 -5.86
C GLN A 38 -5.01 -15.73 -4.80
N CYS A 39 -3.91 -15.00 -4.58
CA CYS A 39 -3.92 -13.86 -3.67
C CYS A 39 -4.96 -12.81 -4.08
N ASN A 40 -5.12 -12.56 -5.38
CA ASN A 40 -5.96 -11.48 -5.90
C ASN A 40 -7.47 -11.64 -5.61
N SER A 41 -7.92 -12.87 -5.36
CA SER A 41 -9.31 -13.19 -5.03
C SER A 41 -9.52 -13.55 -3.56
N SER A 42 -8.48 -13.43 -2.73
CA SER A 42 -8.53 -13.78 -1.31
C SER A 42 -8.88 -12.58 -0.41
N MET A 43 -9.13 -12.87 0.88
CA MET A 43 -9.24 -11.84 1.92
C MET A 43 -7.95 -11.03 2.14
N PHE A 44 -6.82 -11.49 1.61
CA PHE A 44 -5.51 -10.82 1.70
C PHE A 44 -5.23 -9.92 0.48
N SER A 45 -6.21 -9.72 -0.41
CA SER A 45 -6.05 -8.88 -1.61
C SER A 45 -6.14 -7.37 -1.35
N ALA A 46 -6.37 -6.92 -0.11
CA ALA A 46 -6.60 -5.51 0.20
C ALA A 46 -5.46 -4.60 -0.29
N GLU A 47 -4.22 -4.98 -0.06
CA GLU A 47 -3.02 -4.27 -0.53
C GLU A 47 -2.94 -4.17 -2.06
N ILE A 48 -3.38 -5.21 -2.76
CA ILE A 48 -3.48 -5.23 -4.23
C ILE A 48 -4.54 -4.24 -4.71
N ARG A 49 -5.75 -4.33 -4.14
CA ARG A 49 -6.88 -3.49 -4.58
C ARG A 49 -6.66 -2.01 -4.31
N ILE A 50 -6.04 -1.67 -3.19
CA ILE A 50 -5.63 -0.29 -2.90
C ILE A 50 -4.60 0.18 -3.94
N HIS A 51 -3.57 -0.63 -4.22
CA HIS A 51 -2.55 -0.26 -5.19
C HIS A 51 -3.13 -0.07 -6.60
N GLU A 52 -3.91 -1.03 -7.09
CA GLU A 52 -4.57 -0.95 -8.40
C GLU A 52 -5.49 0.26 -8.51
N TRP A 53 -6.28 0.55 -7.46
CA TRP A 53 -7.13 1.71 -7.42
C TRP A 53 -6.33 3.01 -7.49
N LEU A 54 -5.22 3.14 -6.74
CA LEU A 54 -4.35 4.32 -6.80
C LEU A 54 -3.71 4.49 -8.18
N MET A 55 -3.29 3.40 -8.82
CA MET A 55 -2.72 3.44 -10.18
C MET A 55 -3.77 3.83 -11.23
N ALA A 56 -5.02 3.39 -11.06
CA ALA A 56 -6.13 3.75 -11.93
C ALA A 56 -6.70 5.16 -11.70
N ASN A 57 -6.40 5.78 -10.55
CA ASN A 57 -6.90 7.11 -10.17
C ASN A 57 -5.75 8.09 -9.91
N PRO A 58 -5.10 8.63 -10.98
CA PRO A 58 -3.97 9.56 -10.84
C PRO A 58 -4.26 10.77 -9.95
N HIS A 59 -5.51 11.25 -9.91
CA HIS A 59 -5.92 12.38 -9.06
C HIS A 59 -5.86 12.11 -7.56
N ALA A 60 -5.84 10.84 -7.14
CA ALA A 60 -5.73 10.44 -5.73
C ALA A 60 -4.29 10.12 -5.30
N ARG A 61 -3.32 10.17 -6.24
CA ARG A 61 -1.91 9.90 -5.96
C ARG A 61 -0.99 11.05 -6.38
N THR A 62 0.22 11.03 -5.85
CA THR A 62 1.30 11.95 -6.25
C THR A 62 2.60 11.18 -6.48
N GLU A 63 3.44 11.70 -7.37
CA GLU A 63 4.81 11.24 -7.59
C GLU A 63 5.83 12.12 -6.85
N ASP A 64 5.37 13.24 -6.29
CA ASP A 64 6.16 14.10 -5.41
C ASP A 64 5.82 13.79 -3.94
N PRO A 65 6.78 13.24 -3.16
CA PRO A 65 6.58 12.95 -1.74
C PRO A 65 6.39 14.20 -0.86
N ASP A 66 6.76 15.38 -1.32
CA ASP A 66 6.58 16.65 -0.60
C ASP A 66 5.13 17.17 -0.72
N GLU A 67 4.42 16.82 -1.79
CA GLU A 67 3.00 17.14 -1.97
C GLU A 67 2.04 16.13 -1.31
N ALA A 68 2.57 15.05 -0.73
CA ALA A 68 1.78 13.94 -0.23
C ALA A 68 1.16 14.23 1.15
N ASP A 69 -0.11 13.89 1.31
CA ASP A 69 -0.81 13.86 2.60
C ASP A 69 -0.61 12.52 3.33
N TYR A 70 -0.51 11.44 2.56
CA TYR A 70 -0.31 10.08 3.06
C TYR A 70 0.67 9.31 2.18
N TYR A 71 1.20 8.24 2.73
CA TYR A 71 2.15 7.37 2.06
C TYR A 71 1.59 5.95 1.99
N PHE A 72 1.66 5.35 0.81
CA PHE A 72 1.26 3.97 0.58
C PHE A 72 2.45 3.15 0.07
N LEU A 73 2.74 2.07 0.80
CA LEU A 73 3.79 1.11 0.45
C LEU A 73 3.11 -0.07 -0.26
N PRO A 74 3.25 -0.24 -1.60
CA PRO A 74 2.60 -1.32 -2.35
C PRO A 74 3.34 -2.63 -2.13
N LEU A 75 3.33 -3.14 -0.90
CA LEU A 75 3.99 -4.35 -0.45
C LEU A 75 2.96 -5.47 -0.34
N TYR A 76 3.04 -6.49 -1.20
CA TYR A 76 2.08 -7.58 -1.23
C TYR A 76 2.43 -8.71 -0.25
N SER A 77 2.79 -8.33 0.99
CA SER A 77 3.31 -9.27 1.99
C SER A 77 2.28 -10.29 2.46
N THR A 78 1.00 -9.96 2.39
CA THR A 78 -0.08 -10.85 2.84
C THR A 78 -0.43 -11.92 1.81
N CYS A 79 0.01 -11.77 0.55
CA CYS A 79 -0.05 -12.87 -0.42
C CYS A 79 0.73 -14.11 0.01
N HIS A 80 1.73 -13.99 0.89
CA HIS A 80 2.37 -15.19 1.44
C HIS A 80 1.48 -15.98 2.42
N LEU A 81 0.36 -15.40 2.87
CA LEU A 81 -0.66 -16.10 3.67
C LEU A 81 -1.71 -16.81 2.80
N THR A 82 -1.86 -16.42 1.54
CA THR A 82 -2.73 -17.10 0.56
C THR A 82 -2.04 -18.27 -0.11
N THR A 83 -0.72 -18.38 0.05
CA THR A 83 0.02 -19.57 -0.32
C THR A 83 -0.59 -20.72 0.45
N THR A 84 -1.27 -21.61 -0.28
CA THR A 84 -1.99 -22.73 0.30
C THR A 84 -1.05 -23.52 1.22
N ARG A 85 -1.66 -24.21 2.18
CA ARG A 85 -1.05 -25.17 3.12
C ARG A 85 0.06 -26.03 2.50
N ASP A 86 0.02 -26.25 1.19
CA ASP A 86 0.96 -27.02 0.38
C ASP A 86 2.33 -26.37 0.17
N MET A 87 2.45 -25.04 0.06
CA MET A 87 3.76 -24.37 -0.05
C MET A 87 4.46 -24.20 1.30
N VAL A 88 3.71 -23.91 2.37
CA VAL A 88 4.22 -23.93 3.75
C VAL A 88 4.80 -25.33 4.07
N LYS A 89 4.11 -26.39 3.63
CA LYS A 89 4.62 -27.77 3.69
C LYS A 89 5.84 -28.02 2.81
N LYS A 90 5.82 -27.62 1.53
CA LYS A 90 6.91 -27.88 0.57
C LYS A 90 8.19 -27.12 0.89
N LEU A 91 8.09 -25.87 1.36
CA LEU A 91 9.23 -24.98 1.56
C LEU A 91 9.70 -24.90 3.02
N ARG A 92 9.01 -25.56 3.97
CA ARG A 92 9.28 -25.47 5.42
C ARG A 92 9.38 -24.02 5.91
N LEU A 93 8.65 -23.11 5.27
CA LEU A 93 8.67 -21.70 5.63
C LEU A 93 7.69 -21.46 6.77
N ASP A 94 8.17 -20.85 7.84
CA ASP A 94 7.30 -20.16 8.80
C ASP A 94 6.73 -18.91 8.10
N PRO A 95 5.42 -18.84 7.81
CA PRO A 95 4.81 -17.72 7.08
C PRO A 95 5.09 -16.38 7.75
N HIS A 96 5.08 -16.33 9.09
CA HIS A 96 5.36 -15.11 9.83
C HIS A 96 6.81 -14.68 9.71
N ARG A 97 7.76 -15.63 9.73
CA ARG A 97 9.19 -15.32 9.52
C ARG A 97 9.44 -14.79 8.12
N TYR A 98 8.80 -15.39 7.11
CA TYR A 98 8.94 -14.95 5.73
C TYR A 98 8.37 -13.53 5.53
N GLN A 99 7.15 -13.27 6.04
CA GLN A 99 6.55 -11.94 5.99
C GLN A 99 7.42 -10.88 6.67
N ARG A 100 7.91 -11.16 7.90
CA ARG A 100 8.83 -10.24 8.59
C ARG A 100 10.07 -9.94 7.76
N LYS A 101 10.64 -10.95 7.10
CA LYS A 101 11.82 -10.77 6.23
C LYS A 101 11.50 -9.86 5.05
N ILE A 102 10.35 -10.05 4.39
CA ILE A 102 10.00 -9.24 3.21
C ILE A 102 9.66 -7.80 3.58
N ILE A 103 8.97 -7.59 4.70
CA ILE A 103 8.71 -6.26 5.28
C ILE A 103 10.04 -5.56 5.60
N ALA A 104 10.96 -6.24 6.29
CA ALA A 104 12.26 -5.68 6.62
C ALA A 104 13.08 -5.29 5.37
N GLN A 105 13.03 -6.11 4.32
CA GLN A 105 13.69 -5.81 3.05
C GLN A 105 13.06 -4.62 2.33
N ALA A 106 11.73 -4.48 2.35
CA ALA A 106 11.03 -3.34 1.76
C ALA A 106 11.36 -2.05 2.52
N LEU A 107 11.34 -2.08 3.86
CA LEU A 107 11.72 -0.94 4.68
C LEU A 107 13.19 -0.55 4.49
N SER A 108 14.11 -1.53 4.47
CA SER A 108 15.52 -1.27 4.19
C SER A 108 15.73 -0.65 2.81
N TRP A 109 14.93 -1.05 1.81
CA TRP A 109 14.97 -0.43 0.49
C TRP A 109 14.48 1.03 0.56
N VAL A 110 13.34 1.30 1.21
CA VAL A 110 12.83 2.67 1.39
C VAL A 110 13.85 3.55 2.12
N SER A 111 14.46 3.06 3.19
CA SER A 111 15.48 3.81 3.95
C SER A 111 16.75 4.11 3.15
N ALA A 112 17.04 3.32 2.10
CA ALA A 112 18.16 3.57 1.20
C ALA A 112 17.85 4.62 0.11
N HIS A 113 16.60 5.11 0.03
CA HIS A 113 16.12 6.09 -0.95
C HIS A 113 15.62 7.36 -0.21
N PRO A 114 16.55 8.20 0.29
CA PRO A 114 16.22 9.36 1.12
C PRO A 114 15.38 10.42 0.39
N GLU A 115 15.41 10.44 -0.93
CA GLU A 115 14.57 11.31 -1.77
C GLU A 115 13.08 11.13 -1.50
N PHE A 116 12.65 9.96 -1.02
CA PHE A 116 11.25 9.70 -0.65
C PHE A 116 10.92 10.07 0.80
N SER A 117 11.93 10.41 1.62
CA SER A 117 11.82 10.56 3.07
C SER A 117 11.83 12.02 3.56
N ALA A 118 11.79 12.98 2.63
CA ALA A 118 12.00 14.41 2.92
C ALA A 118 11.04 14.96 4.00
N ARG A 119 9.80 14.49 4.10
CA ARG A 119 8.84 14.92 5.14
C ARG A 119 8.96 14.15 6.46
N LEU A 120 9.31 12.85 6.43
CA LEU A 120 9.53 12.03 7.64
C LEU A 120 10.72 12.56 8.46
N ALA A 121 11.77 13.04 7.79
CA ALA A 121 12.94 13.62 8.45
C ALA A 121 12.69 15.02 9.06
N ARG A 122 11.74 15.80 8.50
CA ARG A 122 11.47 17.20 8.91
C ARG A 122 10.57 17.33 10.15
N HIS A 123 9.82 16.29 10.52
CA HIS A 123 8.92 16.30 11.68
C HIS A 123 9.29 15.27 12.76
N GLY A 124 10.43 14.59 12.60
CA GLY A 124 10.95 13.60 13.56
C GLY A 124 12.07 14.11 14.48
N GLY A 125 12.12 15.42 14.74
CA GLY A 125 13.06 16.06 15.67
C GLY A 125 12.33 16.70 16.84
#